data_AF-A0A661EXJ4-F1
#
_entry.id   AF-A0A661EXJ4-F1
#
_cell.length_a   1.000
_cell.length_b   1.000
_cell.length_c   1.000
_cell.angle_alpha   90.00
_cell.angle_beta   90.00
_cell.angle_gamma   90.00
#
_symmetry.space_group_name_H-M   'P 1'
#
loop_
_entity.id
_entity.type
_entity.pdbx_description
1 polymer ?
#
loop_
_entity_poly.entity_id
_entity_poly.type
_entity_poly.pdbx_seq_one_letter_code
_entity_poly.pdbx_strand_id
1 'polypeptide(L)'
;MEFSWWYILIGFFFGNGMPHFLMGVAGKKFRSPLGASSSTQVNVIWGLINFVLGSVAVFSLGTTPQWNGFLIGFWIVVAMFGFGMSHFKGDDF
;
A
#
# COMPACT_ATOMS: atom_id res chain seq x y z
N MET A 1 3.20 -26.75 -9.76
CA MET A 1 3.34 -25.28 -9.73
C MET A 1 4.77 -24.98 -9.34
N GLU A 2 5.52 -24.26 -10.15
CA GLU A 2 6.84 -23.78 -9.73
C GLU A 2 6.66 -22.63 -8.74
N PHE A 3 7.40 -22.70 -7.64
CA PHE A 3 7.39 -21.66 -6.61
C PHE A 3 8.21 -20.46 -7.09
N SER A 4 7.62 -19.26 -7.02
CA SER A 4 8.29 -18.04 -7.47
C SER A 4 8.36 -17.00 -6.35
N TRP A 5 9.59 -16.67 -5.97
CA TRP A 5 9.89 -15.65 -4.96
C TRP A 5 9.39 -14.26 -5.34
N TRP A 6 9.16 -14.00 -6.62
CA TRP A 6 8.66 -12.72 -7.08
C TRP A 6 7.24 -12.43 -6.63
N TYR A 7 6.36 -13.44 -6.65
CA TYR A 7 4.99 -13.29 -6.15
C TYR A 7 4.98 -13.05 -4.63
N ILE A 8 5.94 -13.65 -3.91
CA ILE A 8 6.14 -13.40 -2.48
C ILE A 8 6.55 -11.95 -2.24
N LEU A 9 7.51 -11.42 -3.03
CA LEU A 9 7.95 -10.03 -2.92
C LEU A 9 6.85 -9.03 -3.29
N ILE A 10 6.09 -9.31 -4.35
CA ILE A 10 4.93 -8.50 -4.75
C ILE A 10 3.90 -8.46 -3.60
N GLY A 11 3.53 -9.63 -3.08
CA GLY A 11 2.61 -9.74 -1.94
C GLY A 11 3.15 -9.05 -0.69
N PHE A 12 4.45 -9.16 -0.42
CA PHE A 12 5.12 -8.47 0.67
C PHE A 12 4.98 -6.95 0.55
N PHE A 13 5.28 -6.37 -0.61
CA PHE A 13 5.17 -4.91 -0.79
C PHE A 13 3.72 -4.42 -0.68
N PHE A 14 2.78 -5.01 -1.40
CA PHE A 14 1.38 -4.60 -1.32
C PHE A 14 0.79 -4.82 0.09
N GLY A 15 1.08 -5.97 0.70
CA GLY A 15 0.63 -6.31 2.04
C GLY A 15 1.26 -5.44 3.13
N ASN A 16 2.56 -5.14 3.04
CA ASN A 16 3.27 -4.29 3.99
C ASN A 16 2.77 -2.85 3.90
N GLY A 17 2.63 -2.29 2.70
CA GLY A 17 2.20 -0.91 2.53
C GLY A 17 0.79 -0.63 3.06
N MET A 18 -0.06 -1.65 3.12
CA MET A 18 -1.49 -1.50 3.42
C MET A 18 -1.81 -0.93 4.80
N PRO A 19 -1.33 -1.52 5.91
CA PRO A 19 -1.55 -0.96 7.25
C PRO A 19 -0.96 0.44 7.42
N HIS A 20 0.20 0.73 6.82
CA HIS A 20 0.81 2.07 6.90
C HIS A 20 -0.02 3.10 6.14
N PHE A 21 -0.43 2.80 4.91
CA PHE A 21 -1.25 3.70 4.13
C PHE A 21 -2.57 4.00 4.83
N LEU A 22 -3.33 2.97 5.21
CA LEU A 22 -4.67 3.13 5.80
C LEU A 22 -4.63 3.91 7.12
N MET A 23 -3.69 3.59 8.01
CA MET A 23 -3.55 4.31 9.27
C MET A 23 -3.07 5.74 9.05
N GLY A 24 -2.14 5.94 8.11
CA GLY A 24 -1.66 7.26 7.74
C GLY A 24 -2.77 8.17 7.22
N VAL A 25 -3.57 7.70 6.26
CA VAL A 25 -4.70 8.48 5.70
C VAL A 25 -5.85 8.65 6.70
N ALA A 26 -6.00 7.72 7.66
CA ALA A 26 -6.92 7.87 8.80
C ALA A 26 -6.47 8.91 9.83
N GLY A 27 -5.27 9.47 9.69
CA GLY A 27 -4.71 10.38 10.68
C GLY A 27 -4.32 9.68 11.99
N LYS A 28 -4.17 8.36 11.98
CA LYS A 28 -3.81 7.56 13.16
C LYS A 28 -2.31 7.30 13.21
N LYS A 29 -1.71 7.46 14.38
CA LYS A 29 -0.31 7.08 14.59
C LYS A 29 -0.17 5.56 14.39
N PHE A 30 0.80 5.19 13.58
CA PHE A 30 1.16 3.79 13.34
C PHE A 30 2.69 3.69 13.38
N ARG A 31 3.21 2.51 13.70
CA ARG A 31 4.66 2.32 13.79
C ARG A 31 5.22 2.30 12.37
N SER A 32 6.25 3.09 12.07
CA SER A 32 6.96 3.07 10.78
C SER A 32 7.92 1.86 10.74
N PRO A 33 8.64 1.59 9.62
CA PRO A 33 9.38 0.34 9.52
C PRO A 33 10.40 0.25 10.66
N LEU A 34 10.61 -0.98 11.13
CA LEU A 34 11.43 -1.32 12.30
C LEU A 34 10.85 -0.91 13.68
N GLY A 35 9.57 -0.52 13.73
CA GLY A 35 8.86 -0.35 15.00
C GLY A 35 9.06 1.02 15.67
N ALA A 36 9.60 2.00 14.97
CA ALA A 36 9.68 3.37 15.50
C ALA A 36 8.28 4.03 15.49
N SER A 37 7.99 4.83 16.51
CA SER A 37 6.82 5.71 16.48
C SER A 37 7.02 6.74 15.36
N SER A 38 5.99 6.97 14.54
CA SER A 38 6.11 7.85 13.38
C SER A 38 4.86 8.65 13.14
N SER A 39 5.01 9.74 12.39
CA SER A 39 3.87 10.59 12.02
C SER A 39 2.95 9.88 11.03
N THR A 40 1.72 10.37 10.97
CA THR A 40 0.71 9.94 10.00
C THR A 40 1.21 10.13 8.57
N GLN A 41 1.86 11.26 8.28
CA GLN A 41 2.44 11.56 6.97
C GLN A 41 3.55 10.57 6.57
N VAL A 42 4.43 10.19 7.51
CA VAL A 42 5.47 9.20 7.25
C VAL A 42 4.86 7.84 6.88
N ASN A 43 3.78 7.43 7.55
CA ASN A 43 3.08 6.19 7.23
C ASN A 43 2.40 6.23 5.85
N VAL A 44 1.80 7.36 5.45
CA VAL A 44 1.24 7.51 4.09
C VAL A 44 2.35 7.36 3.04
N ILE A 45 3.45 8.09 3.19
CA ILE A 45 4.58 8.04 2.25
C ILE A 45 5.16 6.62 2.20
N TRP A 46 5.33 5.98 3.35
CA TRP A 46 5.85 4.61 3.41
C TRP A 46 4.92 3.59 2.74
N GLY A 47 3.61 3.69 2.96
CA GLY A 47 2.63 2.87 2.27
C GLY A 47 2.69 3.04 0.75
N LEU A 48 2.76 4.29 0.28
CA LEU A 48 2.88 4.60 -1.15
C LEU A 48 4.18 4.07 -1.77
N ILE A 49 5.33 4.20 -1.08
CA ILE A 49 6.60 3.63 -1.54
C ILE A 49 6.47 2.13 -1.75
N ASN A 50 5.86 1.42 -0.80
CA ASN A 50 5.63 -0.02 -0.93
C ASN A 50 4.74 -0.35 -2.14
N PHE A 51 3.64 0.37 -2.36
CA PHE A 51 2.77 0.14 -3.51
C PHE A 51 3.46 0.39 -4.85
N VAL A 52 4.31 1.42 -4.92
CA VAL A 52 5.15 1.69 -6.09
C VAL A 52 6.14 0.54 -6.32
N LEU A 53 6.83 0.07 -5.27
CA LEU A 53 7.76 -1.06 -5.39
C LEU A 53 7.06 -2.35 -5.83
N GLY A 54 5.88 -2.64 -5.28
CA GLY A 54 5.04 -3.76 -5.73
C GLY A 54 4.62 -3.63 -7.19
N SER A 55 4.24 -2.43 -7.63
CA SER A 55 3.87 -2.16 -9.02
C SER A 55 5.06 -2.31 -9.97
N VAL A 56 6.23 -1.78 -9.60
CA VAL A 56 7.48 -1.93 -10.37
C VAL A 56 7.89 -3.39 -10.46
N ALA A 57 7.76 -4.16 -9.37
CA ALA A 57 8.02 -5.59 -9.38
C ALA A 57 7.12 -6.33 -10.37
N VAL A 58 5.81 -6.01 -10.41
CA VAL A 58 4.89 -6.54 -11.41
C VAL A 58 5.34 -6.20 -12.84
N PHE A 59 5.67 -4.93 -13.12
CA PHE A 59 6.14 -4.53 -14.45
C PHE A 59 7.45 -5.21 -14.86
N SER A 60 8.36 -5.43 -13.91
CA SER A 60 9.68 -6.04 -14.16
C SER A 60 9.61 -7.51 -14.61
N LEU A 61 8.51 -8.20 -14.30
CA LEU A 61 8.31 -9.61 -14.66
C LEU A 61 7.58 -9.79 -15.99
N GLY A 62 7.19 -8.70 -16.64
CA GLY A 62 6.30 -8.72 -17.79
C GLY A 62 4.84 -8.71 -17.36
N THR A 63 4.20 -7.57 -17.58
CA THR A 63 2.79 -7.39 -17.20
C THR A 63 1.84 -8.09 -18.17
N THR A 64 0.90 -8.85 -17.62
CA THR A 64 -0.23 -9.43 -18.33
C THR A 64 -1.48 -8.54 -18.20
N PRO A 65 -2.53 -8.73 -19.02
CA PRO A 65 -3.80 -8.03 -18.85
C PRO A 65 -4.41 -8.20 -17.44
N GLN A 66 -4.22 -9.35 -16.80
CA GLN A 66 -4.68 -9.62 -15.43
C GLN A 66 -3.93 -8.76 -14.42
N TRP A 67 -2.61 -8.65 -14.56
CA TRP A 67 -1.80 -7.76 -13.73
C TRP A 67 -2.17 -6.29 -13.93
N ASN A 68 -2.45 -5.86 -15.16
CA ASN A 68 -2.98 -4.51 -15.43
C ASN A 68 -4.30 -4.26 -14.69
N GLY A 69 -5.26 -5.18 -14.82
CA GLY A 69 -6.55 -5.07 -14.13
C GLY A 69 -6.39 -5.00 -12.61
N PHE A 70 -5.51 -5.84 -12.04
CA PHE A 70 -5.16 -5.80 -10.62
C PHE A 70 -4.60 -4.43 -10.21
N LEU A 71 -3.59 -3.92 -10.92
CA LEU A 71 -2.95 -2.64 -10.58
C LEU A 71 -3.93 -1.46 -10.72
N ILE A 72 -4.75 -1.44 -11.77
CA ILE A 72 -5.78 -0.41 -11.96
C ILE A 72 -6.77 -0.43 -10.79
N GLY A 73 -7.34 -1.60 -10.49
CA GLY A 73 -8.28 -1.74 -9.36
C GLY A 73 -7.65 -1.35 -8.03
N PHE A 74 -6.42 -1.78 -7.79
CA PHE A 74 -5.66 -1.45 -6.58
C PHE A 74 -5.45 0.06 -6.45
N TRP A 75 -4.96 0.73 -7.49
CA TRP A 75 -4.70 2.18 -7.45
C TRP A 75 -5.98 3.01 -7.39
N ILE A 76 -7.09 2.54 -7.96
CA ILE A 76 -8.42 3.16 -7.75
C ILE A 76 -8.78 3.14 -6.26
N VAL A 77 -8.65 1.99 -5.60
CA VAL A 77 -8.93 1.88 -4.16
C VAL A 77 -7.98 2.77 -3.34
N VAL A 78 -6.68 2.77 -3.65
CA VAL A 78 -5.71 3.67 -3.01
C VAL A 78 -6.12 5.14 -3.16
N ALA A 79 -6.54 5.57 -4.36
CA ALA A 79 -7.03 6.93 -4.60
C ALA A 79 -8.32 7.21 -3.80
N MET A 80 -9.29 6.29 -3.80
CA MET A 80 -10.52 6.42 -3.03
C MET A 80 -10.25 6.63 -1.54
N PHE A 81 -9.33 5.86 -0.94
CA PHE A 81 -8.95 6.03 0.46
C PHE A 81 -8.07 7.27 0.68
N GLY A 82 -7.17 7.58 -0.25
CA GLY A 82 -6.28 8.75 -0.16
C GLY A 82 -7.04 10.09 -0.18
N PHE A 83 -8.11 10.18 -0.98
CA PHE A 83 -8.93 11.39 -1.10
C PHE A 83 -10.22 11.35 -0.28
N GLY A 84 -10.82 10.16 -0.08
CA GLY A 84 -12.12 9.99 0.58
C GLY A 84 -12.07 9.87 2.11
N MET A 85 -10.90 9.59 2.70
CA MET A 85 -10.77 9.40 4.16
C MET A 85 -10.93 10.67 4.99
N SER A 86 -11.04 11.85 4.37
CA SER A 86 -11.45 13.06 5.11
C SER A 86 -12.83 12.90 5.78
N HIS A 87 -13.68 12.01 5.26
CA HIS A 87 -15.00 11.67 5.82
C HIS A 87 -14.97 10.53 6.86
N PHE A 88 -13.83 9.84 7.00
CA PHE A 88 -13.65 8.69 7.91
C PHE A 88 -12.68 9.01 9.07
N LYS A 89 -12.33 10.29 9.25
CA LYS A 89 -11.78 10.77 10.51
C LYS A 89 -12.87 10.61 11.57
N GLY A 90 -12.97 9.41 12.14
CA GLY A 90 -13.78 9.20 13.34
C GLY A 90 -13.17 10.04 14.45
N ASP A 91 -14.00 10.86 15.09
CA ASP A 91 -13.61 11.71 16.22
C ASP A 91 -13.33 10.92 17.50
N ASP A 92 -13.53 9.60 17.48
CA ASP A 92 -13.42 8.73 18.64
C ASP A 92 -12.26 7.74 18.47
N PHE A 93 -11.17 7.95 19.21
CA PHE A 93 -10.33 6.97 19.95
C PHE A 93 -9.15 7.69 20.63
#